data_AF-A0A948RJS2-F1
#
_entry.id   AF-A0A948RJS2-F1
#
_cell.length_a   1.000
_cell.length_b   1.000
_cell.length_c   1.000
_cell.angle_alpha   90.00
_cell.angle_beta   90.00
_cell.angle_gamma   90.00
#
_symmetry.space_group_name_H-M   'P 1'
#
loop_
_entity.id
_entity.type
_entity.pdbx_description
1 polymer ?
#
loop_
_entity_poly.entity_id
_entity_poly.type
_entity_poly.pdbx_seq_one_letter_code
_entity_poly.pdbx_strand_id
1 'polypeptide(L)'
;MNAKIEHLTKPELLQRIRDERRALEETLARLTPDQMLQPGASGGWTVKDVLAHISAWKRRMISWTGSHLRGEPPDVPLPWDVERMNAETHA
;
A
#
# COMPACT_ATOMS: atom_id res chain seq x y z
N MET A 1 -17.02 -8.31 9.21
CA MET A 1 -16.38 -9.33 8.34
C MET A 1 -15.25 -9.98 9.12
N ASN A 2 -15.37 -11.25 9.49
CA ASN A 2 -14.25 -12.01 10.06
C ASN A 2 -13.30 -12.36 8.91
N ALA A 3 -12.24 -11.57 8.73
CA ALA A 3 -11.13 -12.01 7.89
C ALA A 3 -10.49 -13.22 8.62
N LYS A 4 -10.67 -14.42 8.08
CA LYS A 4 -9.81 -15.56 8.44
C LYS A 4 -8.38 -15.09 8.18
N ILE A 5 -7.55 -15.05 9.23
CA ILE A 5 -6.12 -14.82 9.05
C ILE A 5 -5.59 -16.09 8.40
N GLU A 6 -5.41 -16.05 7.08
CA GLU A 6 -4.66 -17.07 6.37
C GLU A 6 -3.22 -17.02 6.86
N HIS A 7 -2.78 -18.10 7.52
CA HIS A 7 -1.37 -18.26 7.86
C HIS A 7 -0.61 -18.67 6.60
N LEU A 8 0.03 -17.69 5.96
CA LEU A 8 0.94 -17.92 4.84
C LEU A 8 2.34 -18.18 5.36
N THR A 9 3.02 -19.18 4.81
CA THR A 9 4.47 -19.32 4.94
C THR A 9 5.17 -18.13 4.26
N LYS A 10 6.43 -17.88 4.64
CA LYS A 10 7.22 -16.81 4.00
C LYS A 10 7.27 -16.94 2.46
N PRO A 11 7.52 -18.12 1.86
CA PRO A 11 7.49 -18.27 0.41
C PRO A 11 6.13 -17.93 -0.21
N GLU A 12 5.03 -18.38 0.39
CA GLU A 12 3.66 -18.10 -0.10
C GLU A 12 3.33 -16.61 -0.03
N LEU A 13 3.69 -15.95 1.08
CA LEU A 13 3.50 -14.52 1.23
C LEU A 13 4.29 -13.73 0.17
N LEU A 14 5.56 -14.10 -0.06
CA LEU A 14 6.39 -13.45 -1.07
C LEU A 14 5.84 -13.67 -2.48
N GLN A 15 5.31 -14.87 -2.77
CA GLN A 15 4.69 -15.16 -4.05
C GLN A 15 3.43 -14.31 -4.25
N ARG A 16 2.55 -14.26 -3.25
CA ARG A 16 1.34 -13.41 -3.27
C ARG A 16 1.66 -11.94 -3.49
N ILE A 17 2.67 -11.39 -2.80
CA ILE A 17 3.11 -10.00 -3.00
C ILE A 17 3.53 -9.75 -4.46
N ARG A 18 4.27 -10.67 -5.08
CA ARG A 18 4.72 -10.54 -6.48
C ARG A 18 3.55 -10.62 -7.46
N ASP A 19 2.62 -11.52 -7.21
CA ASP A 19 1.45 -11.74 -8.06
C ASP A 19 0.51 -10.54 -8.04
N GLU A 20 0.18 -10.02 -6.85
CA GLU A 20 -0.64 -8.82 -6.70
C GLU A 20 0.04 -7.57 -7.28
N ARG A 21 1.38 -7.48 -7.14
CA ARG A 21 2.13 -6.38 -7.77
C ARG A 21 2.04 -6.42 -9.29
N ARG A 22 2.16 -7.61 -9.90
CA ARG A 22 2.03 -7.81 -11.34
C ARG A 22 0.61 -7.48 -11.81
N ALA A 23 -0.42 -7.98 -11.12
CA ALA A 23 -1.81 -7.69 -11.44
C ALA A 23 -2.12 -6.18 -11.38
N LEU A 24 -1.56 -5.47 -10.38
CA LEU A 24 -1.65 -4.02 -10.30
C LEU A 24 -0.99 -3.35 -11.52
N GLU A 25 0.25 -3.71 -11.85
CA GLU A 25 0.96 -3.15 -13.01
C GLU A 25 0.23 -3.39 -14.34
N GLU A 26 -0.29 -4.61 -14.55
CA GLU A 26 -1.07 -4.98 -15.73
C GLU A 26 -2.39 -4.20 -15.84
N THR A 27 -3.00 -3.88 -14.70
CA THR A 27 -4.22 -3.05 -14.65
C THR A 27 -3.90 -1.61 -15.03
N LEU A 28 -2.84 -1.04 -14.45
CA LEU A 28 -2.41 0.34 -14.70
C LEU A 28 -1.95 0.56 -16.14
N ALA A 29 -1.33 -0.44 -16.76
CA ALA A 29 -0.88 -0.37 -18.14
C ALA A 29 -2.00 -0.14 -19.16
N ARG A 30 -3.27 -0.35 -18.77
CA ARG A 30 -4.45 -0.16 -19.62
C ARG A 30 -5.05 1.25 -19.51
N LEU A 31 -4.57 2.06 -18.58
CA LEU A 31 -5.13 3.38 -18.29
C LEU A 31 -4.34 4.48 -19.00
N THR A 32 -5.05 5.46 -19.54
CA THR A 32 -4.44 6.70 -20.02
C THR A 32 -4.11 7.63 -18.85
N PRO A 33 -3.22 8.62 -19.02
CA PRO A 33 -2.96 9.63 -18.00
C PRO A 33 -4.22 10.36 -17.52
N ASP A 34 -5.17 10.65 -18.41
CA ASP A 34 -6.43 11.31 -18.03
C ASP A 34 -7.33 10.39 -17.21
N GLN A 35 -7.35 9.09 -17.52
CA GLN A 35 -8.07 8.09 -16.74
C GLN A 35 -7.47 7.91 -15.34
N MET A 36 -6.14 8.05 -15.22
CA MET A 36 -5.45 7.99 -13.92
C MET A 36 -5.88 9.11 -12.95
N LEU A 37 -6.35 10.23 -13.50
CA LEU A 37 -6.78 11.42 -12.76
C LEU A 37 -8.30 11.50 -12.59
N GLN A 38 -9.08 10.55 -13.11
CA GLN A 38 -10.53 10.55 -12.91
C GLN A 38 -10.88 10.21 -11.46
N PRO A 39 -11.69 11.04 -10.78
CA PRO A 39 -12.23 10.72 -9.46
C PRO A 39 -13.16 9.51 -9.50
N GLY A 40 -13.33 8.83 -8.36
CA GLY A 40 -14.29 7.73 -8.23
C GLY A 40 -13.66 6.33 -8.23
N ALA A 41 -12.33 6.21 -8.27
CA ALA A 41 -11.65 4.92 -8.19
C ALA A 41 -11.83 4.24 -6.82
N SER A 42 -11.89 5.05 -5.75
CA SER A 42 -12.23 4.60 -4.40
C SER A 42 -12.85 5.76 -3.62
N GLY A 43 -14.17 5.78 -3.48
CA GLY A 43 -14.87 6.96 -2.95
C GLY A 43 -14.54 8.20 -3.79
N GLY A 44 -13.98 9.24 -3.16
CA GLY A 44 -13.55 10.46 -3.86
C GLY A 44 -12.18 10.39 -4.54
N TRP A 45 -11.40 9.33 -4.34
CA TRP A 45 -10.02 9.25 -4.82
C TRP A 45 -9.92 8.93 -6.30
N THR A 46 -8.89 9.50 -6.95
CA THR A 46 -8.44 9.10 -8.28
C THR A 46 -7.60 7.83 -8.23
N VAL A 47 -7.31 7.22 -9.39
CA VAL A 47 -6.37 6.07 -9.44
C VAL A 47 -4.97 6.50 -8.99
N LYS A 48 -4.53 7.72 -9.35
CA LYS A 48 -3.26 8.30 -8.89
C LYS A 48 -3.20 8.36 -7.36
N ASP A 49 -4.28 8.78 -6.70
CA ASP A 49 -4.31 8.92 -5.23
C ASP A 49 -4.20 7.56 -4.55
N VAL A 50 -4.92 6.55 -5.07
CA VAL A 50 -4.80 5.16 -4.61
C VAL A 50 -3.36 4.66 -4.73
N LEU A 51 -2.67 4.96 -5.84
CA LEU A 51 -1.26 4.56 -6.01
C LEU A 51 -0.30 5.33 -5.10
N ALA A 52 -0.56 6.61 -4.86
CA ALA A 52 0.22 7.42 -3.94
C ALA A 52 0.13 6.84 -2.51
N HIS A 53 -1.08 6.47 -2.10
CA HIS A 53 -1.36 5.78 -0.84
C HIS A 53 -0.64 4.42 -0.73
N ILE A 54 -0.78 3.53 -1.71
CA ILE A 54 -0.07 2.22 -1.73
C ILE A 54 1.43 2.43 -1.61
N SER A 55 1.98 3.40 -2.36
CA SER A 55 3.40 3.70 -2.36
C SER A 55 3.88 4.24 -1.00
N ALA A 56 3.08 5.05 -0.33
CA ALA A 56 3.39 5.54 1.01
C ALA A 56 3.44 4.42 2.05
N TRP A 57 2.47 3.50 2.04
CA TRP A 57 2.47 2.34 2.91
C TRP A 57 3.67 1.42 2.65
N LYS A 58 4.04 1.19 1.38
CA LYS A 58 5.23 0.44 1.02
C LYS A 58 6.50 1.08 1.59
N ARG A 59 6.64 2.41 1.50
CA ARG A 59 7.79 3.15 2.07
C ARG A 59 7.86 3.00 3.59
N ARG A 60 6.73 3.12 4.29
CA ARG A 60 6.65 2.93 5.74
C ARG A 60 7.10 1.51 6.13
N MET A 61 6.58 0.48 5.47
CA MET A 61 6.96 -0.91 5.72
C MET A 61 8.47 -1.16 5.53
N ILE A 62 9.07 -0.61 4.46
CA ILE A 62 10.51 -0.71 4.22
C ILE A 62 11.30 -0.03 5.34
N SER A 63 10.88 1.17 5.75
CA SER A 63 11.53 1.92 6.84
C SER A 63 11.50 1.16 8.17
N TRP A 64 10.32 0.63 8.55
CA TRP A 64 10.17 -0.14 9.78
C TRP A 64 10.97 -1.44 9.76
N THR A 65 10.93 -2.17 8.64
CA THR A 65 11.72 -3.39 8.47
C THR A 65 13.22 -3.08 8.54
N GLY A 66 13.66 -1.99 7.92
CA GLY A 66 15.05 -1.54 7.98
C GLY A 66 15.49 -1.19 9.40
N SER A 67 14.64 -0.51 10.17
CA SER A 67 14.91 -0.19 11.58
C SER A 67 15.07 -1.46 12.42
N HIS A 68 14.16 -2.42 12.23
CA HIS A 68 14.24 -3.72 12.90
C HIS A 68 15.52 -4.48 12.56
N LEU A 69 15.93 -4.49 11.29
CA LEU A 69 17.19 -5.12 10.85
C LEU A 69 18.44 -4.46 11.47
N ARG A 70 18.36 -3.18 11.86
CA ARG A 70 19.43 -2.46 12.57
C ARG A 70 19.35 -2.62 14.10
N GLY A 71 18.33 -3.30 14.63
CA GLY A 71 18.08 -3.37 16.07
C GLY A 71 17.52 -2.07 16.66
N GLU A 72 17.02 -1.17 15.82
CA GLU A 72 16.41 0.10 16.23
C GLU A 72 14.88 -0.05 16.34
N PRO A 73 14.24 0.67 17.27
CA PRO A 73 12.78 0.73 17.31
C PRO A 73 12.26 1.42 16.04
N PRO A 74 11.26 0.86 15.35
CA PRO A 74 10.66 1.52 14.20
C PRO A 74 9.88 2.77 14.65
N ASP A 75 9.99 3.85 13.87
CA ASP A 75 9.17 5.05 14.04
C ASP A 75 7.74 4.79 13.56
N VAL A 76 6.94 4.19 14.44
CA VAL A 76 5.53 3.89 14.21
C VAL A 76 4.71 5.00 14.89
N PRO A 77 3.87 5.75 14.15
CA PRO A 77 3.04 6.78 14.76
C PRO A 77 1.96 6.11 15.62
N LEU A 78 2.18 6.12 16.94
CA LEU A 78 1.24 5.62 17.93
C LEU A 78 0.54 6.80 18.63
N PRO A 79 -0.79 6.77 18.80
CA PRO A 79 -1.72 5.72 18.36
C PRO A 79 -1.89 5.67 16.83
N TRP A 80 -2.24 4.50 16.31
CA TRP A 80 -2.53 4.33 14.88
C TRP A 80 -3.73 5.17 14.48
N ASP A 81 -3.51 6.20 13.67
CA ASP A 81 -4.55 6.95 12.99
C ASP A 81 -4.41 6.72 11.48
N VAL A 82 -4.96 5.60 11.03
CA VAL A 82 -4.88 5.17 9.63
C VAL A 82 -5.49 6.22 8.70
N GLU A 83 -6.57 6.87 9.13
CA GLU A 83 -7.26 7.87 8.30
C GLU A 83 -6.38 9.12 8.12
N ARG A 84 -5.78 9.63 9.19
CA ARG A 84 -4.81 10.73 9.10
C ARG A 84 -3.59 10.34 8.27
N MET A 85 -3.05 9.14 8.48
CA MET A 85 -1.90 8.65 7.73
C MET A 85 -2.19 8.47 6.23
N ASN A 86 -3.45 8.19 5.87
CA ASN A 86 -3.94 8.16 4.50
C ASN A 86 -4.11 9.58 3.95
N ALA A 87 -4.58 10.52 4.77
CA ALA A 87 -4.74 11.93 4.43
C ALA A 87 -3.42 12.59 3.99
N GLU A 88 -2.32 12.24 4.63
CA GLU A 88 -0.98 12.76 4.31
C GLU A 88 -0.44 12.32 2.93
N THR A 89 -1.11 11.41 2.23
CA THR A 89 -0.53 10.70 1.07
C THR A 89 -1.14 11.05 -0.28
N HIS A 90 -2.19 11.90 -0.33
CA HIS A 90 -2.96 12.21 -1.54
C HIS A 90 -2.98 13.68 -1.96
N ALA A 91 -1.90 14.44 -1.71
CA ALA A 91 -1.73 15.81 -2.23
C ALA A 91 -1.25 15.86 -3.69
#